data_AF-A0AB40CGU5-F1
#
_entry.id   AF-A0AB40CGU5-F1
#
_cell.length_a   1.000
_cell.length_b   1.000
_cell.length_c   1.000
_cell.angle_alpha   90.00
_cell.angle_beta   90.00
_cell.angle_gamma   90.00
#
_symmetry.space_group_name_H-M   'P 1'
#
loop_
_entity.id
_entity.type
_entity.pdbx_description
1 polymer ?
#
loop_
_entity_poly.entity_id
_entity_poly.type
_entity_poly.pdbx_seq_one_letter_code
_entity_poly.pdbx_strand_id
1 'polypeptide(L)'
;MQYWAVIVKIAYAYTSKEFDDAVRELTCLSANAHSWLMNKSDVDHWSNFLFKGMRWCEMYSNLAKSFNAWIKEAWYVPVTSMVDSIRFKLMNMLAKRREQSNRWDILMS
;
A
#
# COMPACT_ATOMS: atom_id res chain seq x y z
N MET A 1 -18.24 1.99 7.72
CA MET A 1 -17.06 2.59 8.37
C MET A 1 -16.50 1.73 9.50
N GLN A 2 -17.32 1.15 10.38
CA GLN A 2 -16.86 0.39 11.57
C GLN A 2 -15.97 -0.84 11.24
N TYR A 3 -16.34 -1.68 10.27
CA TYR A 3 -15.54 -2.86 9.89
C TYR A 3 -14.14 -2.53 9.39
N TRP A 4 -14.01 -1.49 8.56
CA TRP A 4 -12.73 -1.10 7.98
C TRP A 4 -11.71 -0.74 9.07
N ALA A 5 -12.14 0.05 10.07
CA ALA A 5 -11.27 0.45 11.17
C ALA A 5 -10.73 -0.77 11.94
N VAL A 6 -11.56 -1.79 12.18
CA VAL A 6 -11.13 -3.00 12.89
C VAL A 6 -10.22 -3.87 12.02
N ILE A 7 -10.50 -3.99 10.71
CA ILE A 7 -9.61 -4.71 9.78
C ILE A 7 -8.23 -4.04 9.71
N VAL A 8 -8.17 -2.70 9.72
CA VAL A 8 -6.90 -1.96 9.80
C VAL A 8 -6.17 -2.31 11.10
N LYS A 9 -6.84 -2.34 12.26
CA LYS A 9 -6.20 -2.76 13.52
C LYS A 9 -5.63 -4.18 13.43
N ILE A 10 -6.37 -5.12 12.85
CA ILE A 10 -5.91 -6.50 12.63
C ILE A 10 -4.69 -6.54 11.70
N ALA A 11 -4.71 -5.73 10.65
CA ALA A 11 -3.63 -5.70 9.66
C ALA A 11 -2.32 -5.13 10.20
N TYR A 12 -2.41 -4.15 11.09
CA TYR A 12 -1.26 -3.44 11.65
C TYR A 12 -0.87 -3.89 13.06
N ALA A 13 -1.57 -4.85 13.65
CA ALA A 13 -1.17 -5.47 14.91
C ALA A 13 0.24 -6.07 14.77
N TYR A 14 1.12 -5.80 15.74
CA TYR A 14 2.48 -6.33 15.78
C TYR A 14 2.64 -7.46 16.80
N THR A 15 1.69 -7.58 17.73
CA THR A 15 1.71 -8.59 18.79
C THR A 15 0.48 -9.50 18.71
N SER A 16 0.61 -10.72 19.23
CA SER A 16 -0.52 -11.66 19.33
C SER A 16 -1.69 -11.03 20.06
N LYS A 17 -1.41 -10.31 21.16
CA LYS A 17 -2.44 -9.68 21.98
C LYS A 17 -3.25 -8.64 21.19
N GLU A 18 -2.58 -7.72 20.50
CA GLU A 18 -3.25 -6.71 19.68
C GLU A 18 -4.09 -7.33 18.57
N PHE A 19 -3.56 -8.39 17.96
CA PHE A 19 -4.26 -9.14 16.92
C PHE A 19 -5.53 -9.80 17.50
N ASP A 20 -5.40 -10.54 18.60
CA ASP A 20 -6.50 -11.25 19.24
C ASP A 20 -7.59 -10.30 19.76
N ASP A 21 -7.19 -9.15 20.31
CA ASP A 21 -8.12 -8.11 20.77
C ASP A 21 -8.91 -7.50 19.60
N ALA A 22 -8.25 -7.21 18.47
CA ALA A 22 -8.91 -6.69 17.29
C ALA A 22 -9.82 -7.73 16.59
N VAL A 23 -9.42 -9.00 16.57
CA VAL A 23 -10.27 -10.10 16.10
C VAL A 23 -11.49 -10.27 16.99
N ARG A 24 -11.35 -10.13 18.31
CA ARG A 24 -12.49 -10.18 19.24
C ARG A 24 -13.45 -9.02 19.00
N GLU A 25 -12.93 -7.81 18.78
CA GLU A 25 -13.73 -6.64 18.38
C GLU A 25 -14.52 -6.93 17.09
N LEU A 26 -13.88 -7.53 16.08
CA LEU A 26 -14.54 -7.92 14.82
C LEU A 26 -15.65 -8.95 15.06
N THR A 27 -15.42 -9.90 15.97
CA THR A 27 -16.37 -10.96 16.32
C THR A 27 -17.62 -10.38 16.98
N CYS A 28 -17.45 -9.40 17.89
CA CYS A 28 -18.54 -8.68 18.52
C CYS A 28 -19.35 -7.84 17.51
N LEU A 29 -18.70 -7.32 16.46
CA LEU A 29 -19.39 -6.59 15.40
C LEU A 29 -20.20 -7.50 14.47
N SER A 30 -19.62 -8.64 14.06
CA SER A 30 -20.32 -9.63 13.23
C SER A 30 -19.60 -10.97 13.16
N ALA A 31 -20.34 -12.04 13.46
CA ALA A 31 -19.89 -13.42 13.26
C ALA A 31 -19.57 -13.72 11.79
N ASN A 32 -20.28 -13.11 10.84
CA ASN A 32 -20.01 -13.30 9.41
C ASN A 32 -18.67 -12.67 9.00
N ALA A 33 -18.34 -11.51 9.56
CA ALA A 33 -17.06 -10.85 9.30
C ALA A 33 -15.89 -11.64 9.89
N HIS A 34 -16.06 -12.19 11.10
CA HIS A 34 -15.10 -13.11 11.70
C HIS A 34 -14.91 -14.38 10.85
N SER A 35 -16.01 -15.00 10.42
CA SER A 35 -15.96 -16.19 9.56
C SER A 35 -15.28 -15.90 8.22
N TRP A 36 -15.50 -14.73 7.63
CA TRP A 36 -14.78 -14.31 6.42
C TRP A 36 -13.28 -14.15 6.69
N LEU A 37 -12.92 -13.50 7.80
CA LEU A 37 -11.52 -13.29 8.18
C LEU A 37 -10.78 -14.64 8.27
N MET A 38 -11.33 -15.58 9.02
CA MET A 38 -10.66 -16.86 9.29
C MET A 38 -10.64 -17.82 8.11
N ASN A 39 -11.66 -17.78 7.25
CA ASN A 39 -11.83 -18.81 6.22
C ASN A 39 -11.59 -18.34 4.79
N LYS A 40 -11.56 -17.02 4.53
CA LYS A 40 -11.54 -16.49 3.16
C LYS A 40 -10.58 -15.33 2.92
N SER A 41 -10.03 -14.71 3.97
CA SER A 41 -9.26 -13.48 3.81
C SER A 41 -7.76 -13.71 3.63
N ASP A 42 -7.28 -14.93 3.88
CA ASP A 42 -5.85 -15.27 3.93
C ASP A 42 -5.06 -14.26 4.78
N VAL A 43 -5.52 -14.06 6.03
CA VAL A 43 -5.06 -13.02 6.97
C VAL A 43 -3.55 -13.02 7.19
N ASP A 44 -2.92 -14.17 7.04
CA ASP A 44 -1.49 -14.42 7.07
C ASP A 44 -0.71 -13.74 5.93
N HIS A 45 -1.37 -13.34 4.84
CA HIS A 45 -0.74 -12.60 3.73
C HIS A 45 -0.72 -11.08 3.94
N TRP A 46 -1.53 -10.54 4.85
CA TRP A 46 -1.68 -9.09 5.00
C TRP A 46 -1.72 -8.59 6.44
N SER A 47 -1.75 -9.45 7.47
CA SER A 47 -1.53 -9.01 8.85
C SER A 47 -0.05 -8.96 9.16
N ASN A 48 0.43 -7.86 9.72
CA ASN A 48 1.83 -7.68 10.12
C ASN A 48 2.28 -8.74 11.13
N PHE A 49 1.40 -9.13 12.06
CA PHE A 49 1.72 -10.14 13.08
C PHE A 49 1.91 -11.54 12.48
N LEU A 50 1.09 -11.92 11.48
CA LEU A 50 1.11 -13.26 10.89
C LEU A 50 2.01 -13.38 9.67
N PHE A 51 2.26 -12.28 8.97
CA PHE A 51 3.07 -12.28 7.75
C PHE A 51 4.55 -12.53 8.07
N LYS A 52 5.12 -13.58 7.49
CA LYS A 52 6.50 -14.03 7.77
C LYS A 52 7.60 -13.10 7.25
N GLY A 53 7.26 -12.15 6.38
CA GLY A 53 8.21 -11.23 5.75
C GLY A 53 8.12 -9.79 6.27
N MET A 54 8.96 -8.91 5.74
CA MET A 54 8.82 -7.46 5.94
C MET A 54 7.73 -6.93 5.02
N ARG A 55 6.54 -6.67 5.57
CA ARG A 55 5.48 -5.97 4.84
C ARG A 55 5.76 -4.46 4.92
N TRP A 56 5.90 -3.82 3.77
CA TRP A 56 6.07 -2.36 3.65
C TRP A 56 4.73 -1.63 3.88
N CYS A 57 4.20 -1.73 5.11
CA CYS A 57 3.15 -0.93 5.78
C CYS A 57 1.95 -0.35 4.99
N GLU A 58 1.67 -0.71 3.75
CA GLU A 58 0.58 -0.14 2.96
C GLU A 58 -0.48 -1.21 2.69
N MET A 59 -1.60 -1.12 3.41
CA MET A 59 -2.78 -1.96 3.15
C MET A 59 -3.62 -1.43 1.98
N TYR A 60 -3.36 -0.20 1.54
CA TYR A 60 -4.09 0.44 0.47
C TYR A 60 -3.43 0.15 -0.88
N SER A 61 -4.25 -0.13 -1.88
CA SER A 61 -3.81 -0.17 -3.28
C SER A 61 -3.54 1.24 -3.86
N ASN A 62 -3.44 2.29 -3.03
CA ASN A 62 -3.26 3.66 -3.48
C ASN A 62 -1.97 3.84 -4.27
N LEU A 63 -0.87 3.24 -3.81
CA LEU A 63 0.40 3.25 -4.54
C LEU A 63 0.28 2.53 -5.89
N ALA A 64 -0.35 1.36 -5.91
CA ALA A 64 -0.58 0.61 -7.14
C ALA A 64 -1.49 1.38 -8.10
N LYS A 65 -2.57 2.01 -7.60
CA LYS A 65 -3.51 2.83 -8.38
C LYS A 65 -2.83 4.07 -8.96
N SER A 66 -2.04 4.78 -8.17
CA SER A 66 -1.33 5.97 -8.65
C SER A 66 -0.28 5.60 -9.68
N PHE A 67 0.46 4.51 -9.48
CA PHE A 67 1.39 3.96 -10.45
C PHE A 67 0.69 3.55 -11.75
N ASN A 68 -0.40 2.78 -11.66
CA ASN A 68 -1.18 2.34 -12.81
C ASN A 68 -1.77 3.53 -13.60
N ALA A 69 -2.28 4.55 -12.90
CA ALA A 69 -2.74 5.79 -13.54
C ALA A 69 -1.59 6.53 -14.23
N TRP A 70 -0.41 6.58 -13.60
CA TRP A 70 0.77 7.26 -14.14
C TRP A 70 1.33 6.58 -15.40
N ILE A 71 1.28 5.25 -15.49
CA ILE A 71 1.76 4.49 -16.65
C ILE A 71 0.68 4.19 -17.69
N LYS A 72 -0.60 4.51 -17.42
CA LYS A 72 -1.75 4.13 -18.26
C LYS A 72 -1.56 4.40 -19.76
N GLU A 73 -1.07 5.58 -20.10
CA GLU A 73 -0.80 5.98 -21.51
C GLU A 73 0.28 5.10 -22.17
N ALA A 74 1.26 4.62 -21.41
CA ALA A 74 2.35 3.79 -21.92
C ALA A 74 1.96 2.31 -22.10
N TRP A 75 0.78 1.89 -21.61
CA TRP A 75 0.32 0.50 -21.73
C TRP A 75 -0.24 0.15 -23.11
N TYR A 76 -0.63 1.15 -23.90
CA TYR A 76 -1.24 0.94 -25.22
C TYR A 76 -0.21 0.81 -26.36
N VAL A 77 1.08 0.75 -26.03
CA VAL A 77 2.19 0.67 -27.00
C VAL A 77 3.00 -0.62 -26.82
N PRO A 78 3.80 -1.05 -27.81
CA PRO A 78 4.67 -2.21 -27.68
C PRO A 78 5.60 -2.13 -26.45
N VAL A 79 6.00 -3.28 -25.91
CA VAL A 79 6.79 -3.38 -24.66
C VAL A 79 8.05 -2.50 -24.69
N THR A 80 8.76 -2.45 -25.81
CA THR A 80 9.95 -1.60 -25.99
C THR A 80 9.60 -0.12 -25.83
N SER A 81 8.55 0.35 -26.50
CA SER A 81 8.06 1.72 -26.40
C SER A 81 7.48 2.05 -25.01
N MET A 82 6.89 1.07 -24.32
CA MET A 82 6.42 1.23 -22.94
C MET A 82 7.60 1.48 -22.00
N VAL A 83 8.65 0.67 -22.09
CA VAL A 83 9.87 0.80 -21.27
C VAL A 83 10.53 2.15 -21.52
N ASP A 84 10.66 2.58 -22.78
CA ASP A 84 11.22 3.90 -23.11
C ASP A 84 10.37 5.05 -22.56
N SER A 85 9.04 4.92 -22.63
CA SER A 85 8.11 5.92 -22.08
C SER A 85 8.24 6.04 -20.56
N ILE A 86 8.37 4.91 -19.85
CA ILE A 86 8.60 4.89 -18.40
C ILE A 86 9.96 5.52 -18.08
N ARG A 87 11.02 5.16 -18.83
CA ARG A 87 12.36 5.73 -18.68
C ARG A 87 12.34 7.25 -18.82
N PHE A 88 11.69 7.77 -19.86
CA PHE A 88 11.56 9.21 -20.10
C PHE A 88 10.80 9.92 -18.97
N LYS A 89 9.68 9.35 -18.50
CA LYS A 89 8.92 9.89 -17.36
C LYS A 89 9.77 9.95 -16.08
N LEU A 90 10.54 8.90 -15.79
CA LEU A 90 11.45 8.86 -14.64
C LEU A 90 12.53 9.93 -14.72
N MET A 91 13.18 10.06 -15.88
CA MET A 91 14.22 11.08 -16.09
C MET A 91 13.68 12.49 -15.84
N ASN A 92 12.49 12.81 -16.35
CA ASN A 92 11.85 14.11 -16.12
C ASN A 92 11.52 14.34 -14.64
N MET A 93 11.07 13.31 -13.91
CA MET A 93 10.80 13.43 -12.48
C MET A 93 12.08 13.67 -11.68
N LEU A 94 13.15 12.95 -11.98
CA LEU A 94 14.44 13.13 -11.32
C LEU A 94 15.04 14.51 -11.61
N ALA A 95 14.95 14.98 -12.86
CA ALA A 95 15.37 16.33 -13.24
C ALA A 95 14.60 17.41 -12.46
N LYS A 96 13.27 17.30 -12.38
CA LYS A 96 12.43 18.22 -11.58
C LYS A 96 12.79 18.21 -10.10
N ARG A 97 13.02 17.03 -9.52
CA ARG A 97 13.44 16.92 -8.11
C ARG A 97 14.80 17.57 -7.86
N ARG A 98 15.75 17.39 -8.78
CA ARG A 98 17.07 18.02 -8.71
C ARG A 98 16.95 19.55 -8.76
N GLU A 99 16.17 20.07 -9.69
CA GLU A 99 15.93 21.52 -9.79
C GLU A 99 15.28 22.09 -8.53
N GLN A 100 14.28 21.40 -7.98
CA GLN A 100 13.65 21.77 -6.71
C GLN A 100 14.68 21.79 -5.58
N SER A 101 15.50 20.75 -5.42
CA SER A 101 16.56 20.70 -4.40
C SER A 101 17.49 21.90 -4.50
N ASN A 102 18.01 22.18 -5.70
CA ASN A 102 18.91 23.31 -5.91
C ASN A 102 18.25 24.65 -5.57
N ARG A 103 16.95 24.81 -5.85
CA ARG A 103 16.20 26.03 -5.48
C ARG A 103 16.01 26.15 -3.97
N TRP A 104 15.81 25.04 -3.26
CA TRP A 104 15.75 25.03 -1.79
C TRP A 104 17.08 25.42 -1.18
N ASP A 105 18.20 24.95 -1.73
CA ASP A 105 19.54 25.33 -1.27
C ASP A 105 19.79 26.84 -1.43
N ILE A 106 19.33 27.44 -2.53
CA ILE A 106 19.43 28.89 -2.79
C ILE A 106 18.56 29.72 -1.84
N LEU A 107 17.41 29.21 -1.40
CA LEU A 107 16.50 29.92 -0.49
C LEU A 107 16.92 29.83 0.98
N MET A 108 17.77 28.86 1.32
CA MET A 108 18.25 28.61 2.68
C MET A 108 19.71 29.04 2.91
N SER A 109 20.39 29.55 1.87
CA SER A 109 21.72 30.18 1.93
C SER A 109 21.61 31.70 2.00
#